data_AF-A0A077P6M5-F1
#
_entry.id   AF-A0A077P6M5-F1
#
_cell.length_a   1.000
_cell.length_b   1.000
_cell.length_c   1.000
_cell.angle_alpha   90.00
_cell.angle_beta   90.00
_cell.angle_gamma   90.00
#
_symmetry.space_group_name_H-M   'P 1'
#
loop_
_entity.id
_entity.type
_entity.pdbx_description
1 polymer ?
#
loop_
_entity_poly.entity_id
_entity_poly.type
_entity_poly.pdbx_seq_one_letter_code
_entity_poly.pdbx_strand_id
1 'polypeptide(L)'
;MFNRFKSRFTRQATAQQNAAQQQPAISRSPGSYFRPQSADELLVTPLRRQCLQQLWENSGLPQGLYQRFYLAPIKQLLGSVQQIPAAQEGDWSGSGGFADLTLKFTTCAVRLAKGYMLPPGAAPETQAAQNVLWQAVVFWAALFYHLPLLRQLEGELEDGHYWQPGVSVPDKPFRFRFRTPENTPSVPQEALLAASLLPEAAILWLVSVPEAWRCLVQHLSGCSFAIPLIGTLLQETAGQVQSPLPLLKSVEPSEPVSAAAQSSSAPIRFFRLPHRKRPLFPTPLMIPRHYCHCFRHRNKSLLRNNVNDNDNDLKLSKRTISEPECLVSLMDKRS
;
A
#
# COMPACT_ATOMS: atom_id res chain seq x y z
N MET A 1 -37.32 39.59 47.97
CA MET A 1 -36.52 39.13 49.13
C MET A 1 -35.64 37.94 48.71
N PHE A 2 -34.54 38.22 48.01
CA PHE A 2 -33.58 37.18 47.61
C PHE A 2 -32.42 37.16 48.59
N ASN A 3 -32.39 36.13 49.46
CA ASN A 3 -31.31 35.94 50.41
C ASN A 3 -30.15 35.17 49.78
N ARG A 4 -29.00 35.82 49.88
CA ARG A 4 -27.64 35.33 49.67
C ARG A 4 -27.34 34.16 50.60
N PHE A 5 -26.73 33.11 50.07
CA PHE A 5 -25.80 32.28 50.85
C PHE A 5 -24.55 32.00 50.02
N LYS A 6 -23.44 32.59 50.47
CA LYS A 6 -22.08 32.19 50.12
C LYS A 6 -21.70 31.04 51.06
N SER A 7 -21.20 29.93 50.54
CA SER A 7 -20.36 29.03 51.31
C SER A 7 -19.17 28.61 50.47
N ARG A 8 -18.01 28.66 51.13
CA ARG A 8 -16.68 28.38 50.60
C ARG A 8 -16.51 26.86 50.56
N PHE A 9 -16.17 26.31 49.40
CA PHE A 9 -15.57 24.98 49.33
C PHE A 9 -14.22 25.04 48.65
N THR A 10 -13.26 24.50 49.41
CA THR A 10 -11.83 24.43 49.19
C THR A 10 -11.50 23.71 47.88
N ARG A 11 -10.63 24.33 47.08
CA ARG A 11 -10.05 23.78 45.87
C ARG A 11 -9.09 22.65 46.23
N GLN A 12 -9.52 21.40 46.09
CA GLN A 12 -8.63 20.24 45.99
C GLN A 12 -8.32 19.99 44.51
N ALA A 13 -7.04 20.02 44.18
CA ALA A 13 -6.53 19.64 42.87
C ALA A 13 -6.53 18.11 42.76
N THR A 14 -7.48 17.55 42.02
CA THR A 14 -7.43 16.15 41.57
C THR A 14 -6.60 16.07 40.29
N ALA A 15 -5.45 15.42 40.42
CA ALA A 15 -4.55 15.06 39.35
C ALA A 15 -5.28 14.25 38.26
N GLN A 16 -5.09 14.66 37.01
CA GLN A 16 -5.53 13.96 35.81
C GLN A 16 -4.79 12.62 35.72
N GLN A 17 -5.52 11.51 35.87
CA GLN A 17 -5.06 10.18 35.51
C GLN A 17 -5.04 10.06 33.98
N ASN A 18 -3.85 10.22 33.40
CA ASN A 18 -3.56 9.78 32.03
C ASN A 18 -3.61 8.24 32.00
N ALA A 19 -4.60 7.70 31.29
CA ALA A 19 -4.64 6.29 30.94
C ALA A 19 -3.56 6.01 29.87
N ALA A 20 -2.35 5.67 30.33
CA ALA A 20 -1.30 5.14 29.48
C ALA A 20 -1.75 3.76 28.94
N GLN A 21 -1.89 3.66 27.63
CA GLN A 21 -2.06 2.39 26.92
C GLN A 21 -0.79 1.55 27.15
N GLN A 22 -0.96 0.42 27.84
CA GLN A 22 0.09 -0.55 28.10
C GLN A 22 0.48 -1.24 26.79
N GLN A 23 1.58 -0.79 26.18
CA GLN A 23 2.31 -1.58 25.19
C GLN A 23 3.02 -2.74 25.93
N PRO A 24 2.99 -3.98 25.39
CA PRO A 24 3.74 -5.08 25.99
C PRO A 24 5.23 -4.74 25.99
N ALA A 25 5.80 -4.64 27.18
CA ALA A 25 7.21 -4.36 27.40
C ALA A 25 8.05 -5.57 26.96
N ILE A 26 8.80 -5.39 25.88
CA ILE A 26 9.98 -6.24 25.64
C ILE A 26 11.10 -5.66 26.52
N SER A 27 11.64 -6.49 27.40
CA SER A 27 12.81 -6.19 28.23
C SER A 27 13.98 -5.72 27.35
N ARG A 28 14.31 -4.43 27.44
CA ARG A 28 15.44 -3.84 26.74
C ARG A 28 16.70 -3.98 27.58
N SER A 29 17.69 -4.72 27.08
CA SER A 29 19.10 -4.54 27.43
C SER A 29 19.85 -4.05 26.19
N PRO A 30 20.88 -3.19 26.33
CA PRO A 30 21.71 -2.80 25.19
C PRO A 30 22.47 -4.04 24.69
N GLY A 31 21.97 -4.66 23.61
CA GLY A 31 22.55 -5.88 23.05
C GLY A 31 21.56 -7.03 22.76
N SER A 32 20.26 -6.88 23.01
CA SER A 32 19.30 -7.95 22.73
C SER A 32 18.88 -8.00 21.26
N TYR A 33 19.15 -9.12 20.59
CA TYR A 33 18.58 -9.44 19.28
C TYR A 33 17.06 -9.68 19.37
N PHE A 34 16.31 -9.18 18.39
CA PHE A 34 14.91 -9.48 18.18
C PHE A 34 14.76 -10.83 17.50
N ARG A 35 13.74 -11.62 17.88
CA ARG A 35 13.40 -12.86 17.16
C ARG A 35 12.56 -12.53 15.92
N PRO A 36 12.85 -13.12 14.75
CA PRO A 36 11.97 -13.03 13.60
C PRO A 36 10.56 -13.51 13.95
N GLN A 37 9.57 -12.75 13.49
CA GLN A 37 8.16 -13.06 13.62
C GLN A 37 7.60 -13.41 12.24
N SER A 38 6.63 -14.32 12.22
CA SER A 38 5.85 -14.63 11.04
C SER A 38 4.97 -13.43 10.65
N ALA A 39 4.61 -13.35 9.36
CA ALA A 39 3.72 -12.28 8.89
C ALA A 39 2.35 -12.30 9.61
N ASP A 40 1.86 -13.47 10.00
CA ASP A 40 0.60 -13.60 10.72
C ASP A 40 0.71 -13.05 12.16
N GLU A 41 1.79 -13.34 12.88
CA GLU A 41 2.06 -12.73 14.20
C GLU A 41 2.25 -11.22 14.11
N LEU A 42 2.86 -10.73 13.02
CA LEU A 42 2.98 -9.29 12.79
C LEU A 42 1.61 -8.65 12.53
N LEU A 43 0.62 -9.37 12.01
CA LEU A 43 -0.69 -8.80 11.68
C LEU A 43 -1.71 -8.83 12.83
N VAL A 44 -1.44 -9.52 13.94
CA VAL A 44 -2.44 -9.69 15.02
C VAL A 44 -2.68 -8.46 15.89
N THR A 45 -1.97 -7.35 15.72
CA THR A 45 -2.27 -6.15 16.52
C THR A 45 -3.68 -5.62 16.19
N PRO A 46 -4.43 -5.07 17.17
CA PRO A 46 -5.78 -4.56 16.92
C PRO A 46 -5.82 -3.53 15.78
N LEU A 47 -4.82 -2.64 15.74
CA LEU A 47 -4.69 -1.63 14.69
C LEU A 47 -4.52 -2.27 13.31
N ARG A 48 -3.57 -3.20 13.16
CA ARG A 48 -3.27 -3.82 11.85
C ARG A 48 -4.47 -4.62 11.34
N ARG A 49 -5.17 -5.35 12.22
CA ARG A 49 -6.42 -6.04 11.86
C ARG A 49 -7.51 -5.08 11.40
N GLN A 50 -7.69 -3.97 12.10
CA GLN A 50 -8.67 -2.95 11.72
C GLN A 50 -8.34 -2.35 10.35
N CYS A 51 -7.07 -2.00 10.09
CA CYS A 51 -6.63 -1.52 8.78
C CYS A 51 -6.90 -2.54 7.67
N LEU A 52 -6.57 -3.82 7.88
CA LEU A 52 -6.84 -4.88 6.92
C LEU A 52 -8.33 -5.05 6.64
N GLN A 53 -9.17 -5.03 7.68
CA GLN A 53 -10.62 -5.09 7.53
C GLN A 53 -11.13 -3.91 6.69
N GLN A 54 -10.71 -2.69 7.01
CA GLN A 54 -11.08 -1.51 6.25
C GLN A 54 -10.57 -1.57 4.80
N LEU A 55 -9.36 -2.05 4.56
CA LEU A 55 -8.85 -2.26 3.20
C LEU A 55 -9.69 -3.26 2.42
N TRP A 56 -10.15 -4.33 3.06
CA TRP A 56 -11.05 -5.31 2.44
C TRP A 56 -12.41 -4.69 2.11
N GLU A 57 -13.04 -4.01 3.06
CA GLU A 57 -14.34 -3.33 2.87
C GLU A 57 -14.30 -2.22 1.81
N ASN A 58 -13.14 -1.64 1.58
CA ASN A 58 -12.94 -0.59 0.59
C ASN A 58 -12.34 -1.10 -0.73
N SER A 59 -12.08 -2.39 -0.87
CA SER A 59 -11.59 -2.99 -2.11
C SER A 59 -12.73 -3.39 -3.05
N GLY A 60 -12.57 -3.10 -4.35
CA GLY A 60 -13.42 -3.63 -5.40
C GLY A 60 -13.00 -5.03 -5.91
N LEU A 61 -11.94 -5.62 -5.35
CA LEU A 61 -11.38 -6.88 -5.81
C LEU A 61 -12.18 -8.09 -5.29
N PRO A 62 -12.37 -9.14 -6.12
CA PRO A 62 -12.79 -10.45 -5.63
C PRO A 62 -11.81 -11.01 -4.59
N GLN A 63 -12.30 -11.82 -3.65
CA GLN A 63 -11.51 -12.35 -2.52
C GLN A 63 -10.18 -12.97 -2.94
N GLY A 64 -10.18 -13.85 -3.97
CA GLY A 64 -8.94 -14.48 -4.44
C GLY A 64 -7.91 -13.48 -4.99
N LEU A 65 -8.36 -12.42 -5.66
CA LEU A 65 -7.47 -11.37 -6.15
C LEU A 65 -7.02 -10.44 -5.03
N TYR A 66 -7.88 -10.12 -4.07
CA TYR A 66 -7.49 -9.36 -2.89
C TYR A 66 -6.39 -10.07 -2.10
N GLN A 67 -6.54 -11.38 -1.87
CA GLN A 67 -5.54 -12.20 -1.19
C GLN A 67 -4.19 -12.14 -1.90
N ARG A 68 -4.19 -12.31 -3.23
CA ARG A 68 -2.96 -12.36 -4.03
C ARG A 68 -2.33 -10.98 -4.27
N PHE A 69 -3.14 -9.95 -4.52
CA PHE A 69 -2.65 -8.63 -4.94
C PHE A 69 -2.48 -7.69 -3.77
N TYR A 70 -3.22 -7.81 -2.68
CA TYR A 70 -3.12 -6.88 -1.55
C TYR A 70 -2.54 -7.59 -0.31
N LEU A 71 -3.17 -8.68 0.16
CA LEU A 71 -2.77 -9.28 1.43
C LEU A 71 -1.39 -9.94 1.38
N ALA A 72 -1.08 -10.72 0.35
CA ALA A 72 0.22 -11.38 0.23
C ALA A 72 1.39 -10.35 0.16
N PRO A 73 1.32 -9.27 -0.64
CA PRO A 73 2.31 -8.20 -0.64
C PRO A 73 2.45 -7.47 0.71
N ILE A 74 1.33 -7.23 1.41
CA ILE A 74 1.36 -6.67 2.77
C ILE A 74 2.09 -7.62 3.72
N LYS A 75 1.78 -8.92 3.69
CA LYS A 75 2.45 -9.93 4.51
C LYS A 75 3.94 -10.01 4.20
N GLN A 76 4.32 -9.94 2.92
CA GLN A 76 5.70 -9.94 2.48
C GLN A 76 6.45 -8.70 3.00
N LEU A 77 5.86 -7.51 2.86
CA LEU A 77 6.44 -6.27 3.39
C LEU A 77 6.61 -6.34 4.91
N LEU A 78 5.57 -6.73 5.64
CA LEU A 78 5.64 -6.84 7.10
C LEU A 78 6.69 -7.86 7.54
N GLY A 79 6.78 -9.00 6.86
CA GLY A 79 7.83 -9.98 7.11
C GLY A 79 9.24 -9.42 6.86
N SER A 80 9.44 -8.60 5.84
CA SER A 80 10.77 -8.06 5.52
C SER A 80 11.17 -6.82 6.33
N VAL A 81 10.23 -6.19 7.03
CA VAL A 81 10.49 -5.04 7.92
C VAL A 81 10.38 -5.39 9.40
N GLN A 82 9.71 -6.49 9.74
CA GLN A 82 9.51 -6.95 11.11
C GLN A 82 8.92 -5.82 11.99
N GLN A 83 9.51 -5.55 13.16
CA GLN A 83 9.04 -4.56 14.13
C GLN A 83 9.90 -3.28 14.15
N ILE A 84 10.46 -2.90 13.01
CA ILE A 84 11.26 -1.66 12.92
C ILE A 84 10.38 -0.42 13.13
N PRO A 85 10.94 0.66 13.71
CA PRO A 85 10.30 1.97 13.72
C PRO A 85 10.35 2.63 12.34
N ALA A 86 9.47 3.60 12.09
CA ALA A 86 9.50 4.40 10.86
C ALA A 86 10.39 5.66 10.98
N ALA A 87 10.61 6.13 12.21
CA ALA A 87 11.36 7.35 12.52
C ALA A 87 12.11 7.19 13.85
N GLN A 88 13.12 8.02 14.10
CA GLN A 88 13.86 8.00 15.37
C GLN A 88 13.02 8.52 16.54
N GLU A 89 12.15 9.48 16.26
CA GLU A 89 11.32 10.18 17.24
C GLU A 89 9.90 10.39 16.71
N GLY A 90 8.99 10.82 17.58
CA GLY A 90 7.58 11.06 17.24
C GLY A 90 6.71 9.80 17.22
N ASP A 91 5.52 9.93 16.64
CA ASP A 91 4.43 8.94 16.75
C ASP A 91 4.76 7.58 16.11
N TRP A 92 5.75 7.54 15.21
CA TRP A 92 6.15 6.34 14.47
C TRP A 92 7.51 5.76 14.92
N SER A 93 8.03 6.21 16.06
CA SER A 93 9.30 5.72 16.65
C SER A 93 9.16 4.44 17.47
N GLY A 94 7.93 4.01 17.74
CA GLY A 94 7.64 2.78 18.45
C GLY A 94 7.99 1.51 17.66
N SER A 95 8.06 0.38 18.39
CA SER A 95 8.22 -0.95 17.78
C SER A 95 7.07 -1.22 16.81
N GLY A 96 7.41 -1.60 15.58
CA GLY A 96 6.44 -1.83 14.52
C GLY A 96 5.85 -0.56 13.90
N GLY A 97 6.39 0.61 14.23
CA GLY A 97 5.91 1.91 13.76
C GLY A 97 5.88 2.02 12.23
N PHE A 98 6.82 1.39 11.52
CA PHE A 98 6.80 1.36 10.05
C PHE A 98 5.57 0.63 9.51
N ALA A 99 5.31 -0.59 9.99
CA ALA A 99 4.16 -1.37 9.55
C ALA A 99 2.83 -0.67 9.87
N ASP A 100 2.72 -0.06 11.06
CA ASP A 100 1.52 0.66 11.49
C ASP A 100 1.28 1.92 10.66
N LEU A 101 2.34 2.69 10.37
CA LEU A 101 2.30 3.86 9.49
C LEU A 101 1.83 3.47 8.10
N THR A 102 2.51 2.50 7.47
CA THR A 102 2.21 2.09 6.09
C THR A 102 0.79 1.56 5.97
N LEU A 103 0.32 0.73 6.91
CA LEU A 103 -1.05 0.20 6.87
C LEU A 103 -2.11 1.27 7.09
N LYS A 104 -1.93 2.17 8.08
CA LYS A 104 -2.85 3.30 8.29
C LYS A 104 -2.89 4.21 7.07
N PHE A 105 -1.73 4.56 6.50
CA PHE A 105 -1.62 5.39 5.32
C PHE A 105 -2.33 4.75 4.11
N THR A 106 -2.00 3.50 3.81
CA THR A 106 -2.60 2.76 2.68
C THR A 106 -4.12 2.67 2.83
N THR A 107 -4.61 2.35 4.03
CA THR A 107 -6.05 2.28 4.33
C THR A 107 -6.74 3.62 4.14
N CYS A 108 -6.13 4.70 4.64
CA CYS A 108 -6.69 6.04 4.52
C CYS A 108 -6.72 6.52 3.05
N ALA A 109 -5.63 6.31 2.31
CA ALA A 109 -5.55 6.67 0.89
C ALA A 109 -6.61 5.93 0.05
N VAL A 110 -6.75 4.61 0.22
CA VAL A 110 -7.78 3.83 -0.48
C VAL A 110 -9.18 4.30 -0.12
N ARG A 111 -9.44 4.63 1.15
CA ARG A 111 -10.74 5.15 1.59
C ARG A 111 -11.04 6.52 0.98
N LEU A 112 -10.07 7.44 0.96
CA LEU A 112 -10.22 8.76 0.33
C LEU A 112 -10.47 8.63 -1.17
N ALA A 113 -9.78 7.71 -1.84
CA ALA A 113 -9.88 7.52 -3.29
C ALA A 113 -11.26 7.04 -3.76
N LYS A 114 -12.08 6.44 -2.88
CA LYS A 114 -13.46 6.07 -3.21
C LYS A 114 -14.37 7.27 -3.46
N GLY A 115 -14.01 8.45 -2.96
CA GLY A 115 -14.74 9.69 -3.23
C GLY A 115 -14.44 10.30 -4.59
N TYR A 116 -13.46 9.78 -5.33
CA TYR A 116 -13.00 10.35 -6.59
C TYR A 116 -13.27 9.42 -7.78
N MET A 117 -13.58 10.03 -8.92
CA MET A 117 -13.65 9.32 -10.20
C MET A 117 -12.29 9.39 -10.90
N LEU A 118 -11.64 8.23 -11.02
CA LEU A 118 -10.32 8.08 -11.65
C LEU A 118 -10.43 7.36 -12.99
N PRO A 119 -9.68 7.78 -14.02
CA PRO A 119 -8.87 9.01 -14.07
C PRO A 119 -9.76 10.22 -14.41
N PRO A 120 -9.44 11.44 -13.93
CA PRO A 120 -10.17 12.64 -14.30
C PRO A 120 -10.16 12.89 -15.81
N GLY A 121 -11.28 13.34 -16.37
CA GLY A 121 -11.41 13.67 -17.80
C GLY A 121 -11.67 12.48 -18.73
N ALA A 122 -11.61 11.23 -18.26
CA ALA A 122 -12.08 10.09 -19.04
C ALA A 122 -13.62 10.04 -19.09
N ALA A 123 -14.17 9.44 -20.15
CA ALA A 123 -15.62 9.23 -20.27
C ALA A 123 -16.16 8.39 -19.09
N PRO A 124 -17.38 8.67 -18.58
CA PRO A 124 -17.94 7.97 -17.42
C PRO A 124 -17.96 6.44 -17.56
N GLU A 125 -18.20 5.93 -18.77
CA GLU A 125 -18.19 4.49 -19.07
C GLU A 125 -16.80 3.89 -18.89
N THR A 126 -15.76 4.65 -19.27
CA THR A 126 -14.36 4.24 -19.10
C THR A 126 -13.96 4.28 -17.64
N GLN A 127 -14.34 5.33 -16.92
CA GLN A 127 -14.10 5.46 -15.48
C GLN A 127 -14.77 4.32 -14.71
N ALA A 128 -16.04 4.03 -14.99
CA ALA A 128 -16.74 2.90 -14.38
C ALA A 128 -16.05 1.56 -14.70
N ALA A 129 -15.64 1.37 -15.96
CA ALA A 129 -15.01 0.13 -16.39
C ALA A 129 -13.64 -0.10 -15.75
N GLN A 130 -12.88 0.98 -15.49
CA GLN A 130 -11.52 0.93 -14.96
C GLN A 130 -11.41 1.25 -13.47
N ASN A 131 -12.52 1.53 -12.77
CA ASN A 131 -12.51 1.98 -11.38
C ASN A 131 -11.67 1.07 -10.47
N VAL A 132 -11.88 -0.25 -10.54
CA VAL A 132 -11.12 -1.23 -9.74
C VAL A 132 -9.61 -1.16 -10.01
N LEU A 133 -9.22 -0.92 -11.26
CA LEU A 133 -7.82 -0.79 -11.67
C LEU A 133 -7.20 0.48 -11.10
N TRP A 134 -7.89 1.62 -11.16
CA TRP A 134 -7.40 2.87 -10.58
C TRP A 134 -7.37 2.87 -9.05
N GLN A 135 -8.33 2.20 -8.40
CA GLN A 135 -8.25 1.96 -6.95
C GLN A 135 -7.03 1.11 -6.57
N ALA A 136 -6.65 0.15 -7.43
CA ALA A 136 -5.41 -0.60 -7.23
C ALA A 136 -4.15 0.25 -7.45
N VAL A 137 -4.14 1.18 -8.40
CA VAL A 137 -3.04 2.15 -8.54
C VAL A 137 -2.85 2.95 -7.26
N VAL A 138 -3.94 3.44 -6.65
CA VAL A 138 -3.87 4.15 -5.36
C VAL A 138 -3.35 3.24 -4.26
N PHE A 139 -3.85 2.02 -4.14
CA PHE A 139 -3.37 1.05 -3.16
C PHE A 139 -1.86 0.84 -3.28
N TRP A 140 -1.35 0.56 -4.49
CA TRP A 140 0.05 0.28 -4.72
C TRP A 140 0.94 1.50 -4.49
N ALA A 141 0.53 2.66 -4.99
CA ALA A 141 1.24 3.90 -4.72
C ALA A 141 1.28 4.19 -3.21
N ALA A 142 0.18 3.94 -2.49
CA ALA A 142 0.14 4.17 -1.07
C ALA A 142 1.01 3.17 -0.26
N LEU A 143 1.01 1.90 -0.65
CA LEU A 143 1.85 0.87 -0.04
C LEU A 143 3.34 1.18 -0.20
N PHE A 144 3.73 1.76 -1.34
CA PHE A 144 5.12 2.08 -1.66
C PHE A 144 5.61 3.42 -1.12
N TYR A 145 4.69 4.31 -0.75
CA TYR A 145 4.97 5.69 -0.36
C TYR A 145 6.05 5.80 0.72
N HIS A 146 6.04 4.91 1.71
CA HIS A 146 6.97 4.95 2.85
C HIS A 146 8.24 4.09 2.68
N LEU A 147 8.39 3.32 1.60
CA LEU A 147 9.59 2.53 1.34
C LEU A 147 10.91 3.34 1.44
N PRO A 148 10.96 4.62 1.04
CA PRO A 148 12.19 5.39 1.18
C PRO A 148 12.65 5.62 2.63
N LEU A 149 11.81 5.38 3.65
CA LEU A 149 12.26 5.41 5.06
C LEU A 149 13.22 4.27 5.40
N LEU A 150 13.09 3.13 4.72
CA LEU A 150 13.90 1.92 4.98
C LEU A 150 15.39 2.13 4.70
N ARG A 151 15.74 3.09 3.83
CA ARG A 151 17.14 3.42 3.51
C ARG A 151 17.91 3.97 4.72
N GLN A 152 17.19 4.53 5.69
CA GLN A 152 17.77 5.11 6.92
C GLN A 152 18.07 4.05 7.97
N LEU A 153 17.65 2.80 7.74
CA LEU A 153 17.86 1.70 8.66
C LEU A 153 18.86 0.73 8.07
N GLU A 154 19.61 0.11 8.97
CA GLU A 154 20.40 -1.07 8.67
C GLU A 154 20.18 -2.11 9.75
N GLY A 155 20.27 -3.36 9.33
CA GLY A 155 20.09 -4.53 10.16
C GLY A 155 21.33 -5.43 10.16
N GLU A 156 21.45 -6.19 11.23
CA GLU A 156 22.50 -7.18 11.42
C GLU A 156 21.87 -8.42 12.07
N LEU A 157 22.16 -9.59 11.50
CA LEU A 157 21.76 -10.87 12.05
C LEU A 157 22.70 -11.29 13.18
N GLU A 158 22.28 -12.24 14.01
CA GLU A 158 23.05 -12.74 15.16
C GLU A 158 24.45 -13.26 14.82
N ASP A 159 24.62 -13.75 13.59
CA ASP A 159 25.89 -14.25 13.07
C ASP A 159 26.77 -13.15 12.42
N GLY A 160 26.36 -11.88 12.53
CA GLY A 160 27.06 -10.72 12.00
C GLY A 160 26.79 -10.42 10.52
N HIS A 161 25.98 -11.22 9.82
CA HIS A 161 25.62 -10.92 8.44
C HIS A 161 24.71 -9.70 8.36
N TYR A 162 24.89 -8.94 7.29
CA TYR A 162 24.09 -7.76 7.01
C TYR A 162 22.66 -8.15 6.59
N TRP A 163 21.67 -7.43 7.15
CA TRP A 163 20.27 -7.52 6.78
C TRP A 163 19.75 -6.14 6.41
N GLN A 164 19.24 -5.97 5.18
CA GLN A 164 18.58 -4.73 4.77
C GLN A 164 17.07 -4.84 4.98
N PRO A 165 16.47 -4.03 5.88
CA PRO A 165 15.02 -3.99 6.04
C PRO A 165 14.31 -3.72 4.71
N GLY A 166 13.25 -4.46 4.44
CA GLY A 166 12.48 -4.40 3.20
C GLY A 166 12.92 -5.40 2.13
N VAL A 167 14.18 -5.82 2.10
CA VAL A 167 14.72 -6.69 1.03
C VAL A 167 14.39 -8.17 1.27
N SER A 168 14.59 -8.65 2.50
CA SER A 168 14.33 -10.05 2.87
C SER A 168 13.79 -10.16 4.28
N VAL A 169 13.11 -11.28 4.55
CA VAL A 169 12.72 -11.66 5.92
C VAL A 169 13.97 -12.17 6.64
N PRO A 170 14.30 -11.68 7.86
CA PRO A 170 15.42 -12.22 8.61
C PRO A 170 15.13 -13.66 9.03
N ASP A 171 16.09 -14.56 8.82
CA ASP A 171 16.01 -15.99 9.15
C ASP A 171 16.60 -16.31 10.54
N LYS A 172 17.27 -15.33 11.15
CA LYS A 172 17.94 -15.42 12.46
C LYS A 172 17.55 -14.24 13.35
N PRO A 173 17.78 -14.33 14.67
CA PRO A 173 17.68 -13.17 15.54
C PRO A 173 18.45 -11.99 14.96
N PHE A 174 17.83 -10.80 14.96
CA PHE A 174 18.34 -9.64 14.26
C PHE A 174 18.31 -8.41 15.16
N ARG A 175 19.17 -7.44 14.88
CA ARG A 175 19.13 -6.10 15.44
C ARG A 175 19.09 -5.09 14.31
N PHE A 176 18.67 -3.88 14.61
CA PHE A 176 18.67 -2.78 13.66
C PHE A 176 19.10 -1.50 14.34
N ARG A 177 19.61 -0.57 13.54
CA ARG A 177 19.93 0.80 13.97
C ARG A 177 19.63 1.78 12.85
N PHE A 178 19.43 3.03 13.23
CA PHE A 178 19.42 4.10 12.25
C PHE A 178 20.85 4.38 11.78
N ARG A 179 20.98 4.60 10.47
CA ARG A 179 22.21 5.08 9.85
C ARG A 179 22.40 6.54 10.20
N THR A 180 23.67 6.93 10.25
CA THR A 180 24.02 8.34 10.20
C THR A 180 23.83 8.88 8.78
N PRO A 181 23.58 10.19 8.59
CA PRO A 181 23.30 10.76 7.27
C PRO A 181 24.39 10.45 6.23
N GLU A 182 25.66 10.46 6.63
CA GLU A 182 26.81 10.15 5.77
C GLU A 182 26.88 8.69 5.29
N ASN A 183 26.25 7.76 6.03
CA ASN A 183 26.20 6.34 5.70
C ASN A 183 24.91 5.95 4.98
N THR A 184 24.01 6.90 4.73
CA THR A 184 22.77 6.61 3.99
C THR A 184 23.09 6.44 2.51
N PRO A 185 22.66 5.33 1.87
CA PRO A 185 22.90 5.11 0.44
C PRO A 185 22.40 6.28 -0.40
N SER A 186 23.26 6.81 -1.28
CA SER A 186 22.92 7.93 -2.19
C SER A 186 21.97 7.51 -3.31
N VAL A 187 21.94 6.23 -3.65
CA VAL A 187 21.10 5.67 -4.72
C VAL A 187 19.76 5.22 -4.12
N PRO A 188 18.62 5.75 -4.64
CA PRO A 188 17.28 5.27 -4.29
C PRO A 188 17.11 3.77 -4.57
N GLN A 189 16.49 3.04 -3.64
CA GLN A 189 16.25 1.58 -3.73
C GLN A 189 14.76 1.22 -3.66
N GLU A 190 13.90 2.19 -3.37
CA GLU A 190 12.46 2.04 -3.22
C GLU A 190 11.79 1.42 -4.45
N ALA A 191 12.25 1.73 -5.67
CA ALA A 191 11.73 1.11 -6.88
C ALA A 191 12.02 -0.40 -6.95
N LEU A 192 13.19 -0.83 -6.47
CA LEU A 192 13.56 -2.25 -6.40
C LEU A 192 12.74 -2.98 -5.32
N LEU A 193 12.56 -2.34 -4.16
CA LEU A 193 11.71 -2.86 -3.08
C LEU A 193 10.24 -2.95 -3.51
N ALA A 194 9.72 -1.95 -4.22
CA ALA A 194 8.37 -1.99 -4.76
C ALA A 194 8.21 -3.09 -5.81
N ALA A 195 9.20 -3.25 -6.69
CA ALA A 195 9.19 -4.31 -7.70
C ALA A 195 9.19 -5.71 -7.08
N SER A 196 9.88 -5.94 -5.96
CA SER A 196 9.88 -7.24 -5.28
C SER A 196 8.54 -7.56 -4.61
N LEU A 197 7.75 -6.53 -4.26
CA LEU A 197 6.42 -6.67 -3.65
C LEU A 197 5.30 -6.85 -4.69
N LEU A 198 5.50 -6.43 -5.94
CA LEU A 198 4.48 -6.49 -7.00
C LEU A 198 4.38 -7.89 -7.60
N PRO A 199 3.23 -8.60 -7.46
CA PRO A 199 3.02 -9.86 -8.15
C PRO A 199 3.01 -9.66 -9.67
N GLU A 200 3.62 -10.57 -10.42
CA GLU A 200 3.65 -10.53 -11.89
C GLU A 200 2.26 -10.35 -12.51
N ALA A 201 1.26 -11.07 -12.02
CA ALA A 201 -0.11 -10.95 -12.50
C ALA A 201 -0.73 -9.56 -12.23
N ALA A 202 -0.32 -8.86 -11.16
CA ALA A 202 -0.74 -7.48 -10.90
C ALA A 202 -0.06 -6.52 -11.88
N ILE A 203 1.23 -6.73 -12.18
CA ILE A 203 1.98 -5.95 -13.19
C ILE A 203 1.29 -6.07 -14.55
N LEU A 204 1.04 -7.30 -15.03
CA LEU A 204 0.37 -7.53 -16.32
C LEU A 204 -1.01 -6.87 -16.38
N TRP A 205 -1.74 -6.88 -15.27
CA TRP A 205 -3.03 -6.21 -15.18
C TRP A 205 -2.91 -4.68 -15.23
N LEU A 206 -1.97 -4.08 -14.51
CA LEU A 206 -1.72 -2.63 -14.54
C LEU A 206 -1.25 -2.15 -15.91
N VAL A 207 -0.36 -2.91 -16.56
CA VAL A 207 0.16 -2.62 -17.91
C VAL A 207 -0.94 -2.65 -18.98
N SER A 208 -2.04 -3.37 -18.74
CA SER A 208 -3.19 -3.39 -19.67
C SER A 208 -3.84 -2.00 -19.87
N VAL A 209 -3.62 -1.07 -18.94
CA VAL A 209 -3.98 0.35 -19.08
C VAL A 209 -2.69 1.17 -18.96
N PRO A 210 -2.08 1.59 -20.09
CA PRO A 210 -0.76 2.24 -20.07
C PRO A 210 -0.64 3.45 -19.15
N GLU A 211 -1.71 4.24 -19.03
CA GLU A 211 -1.74 5.41 -18.15
C GLU A 211 -1.68 5.05 -16.66
N ALA A 212 -2.29 3.94 -16.25
CA ALA A 212 -2.24 3.46 -14.89
C ALA A 212 -0.84 2.93 -14.53
N TRP A 213 -0.23 2.17 -15.45
CA TRP A 213 1.16 1.74 -15.30
C TRP A 213 2.13 2.93 -15.24
N ARG A 214 1.99 3.89 -16.17
CA ARG A 214 2.78 5.12 -16.19
C ARG A 214 2.66 5.88 -14.88
N CYS A 215 1.46 5.97 -14.33
CA CYS A 215 1.18 6.62 -13.05
C CYS A 215 1.99 5.97 -11.90
N LEU A 216 1.98 4.64 -11.80
CA LEU A 216 2.70 3.92 -10.76
C LEU A 216 4.22 4.01 -10.93
N VAL A 217 4.74 3.87 -12.16
CA VAL A 217 6.18 3.97 -12.42
C VAL A 217 6.70 5.38 -12.14
N GLN A 218 5.96 6.43 -12.50
CA GLN A 218 6.36 7.81 -12.19
C GLN A 218 6.46 8.05 -10.68
N HIS A 219 5.55 7.50 -9.89
CA HIS A 219 5.62 7.55 -8.43
C HIS A 219 6.93 6.92 -7.91
N LEU A 220 7.26 5.71 -8.39
CA LEU A 220 8.48 4.99 -7.97
C LEU A 220 9.77 5.66 -8.44
N SER A 221 9.72 6.41 -9.54
CA SER A 221 10.85 7.20 -10.05
C SER A 221 11.01 8.56 -9.35
N GLY A 222 10.14 8.91 -8.39
CA GLY A 222 10.13 10.22 -7.75
C GLY A 222 9.69 11.37 -8.67
N CYS A 223 9.07 11.05 -9.81
CA CYS A 223 8.49 12.04 -10.72
C CYS A 223 7.06 12.41 -10.27
N SER A 224 6.57 13.55 -10.75
CA SER A 224 5.17 13.91 -10.59
C SER A 224 4.25 12.85 -11.20
N PHE A 225 3.15 12.55 -10.51
CA PHE A 225 2.16 11.58 -10.96
C PHE A 225 1.55 11.95 -12.31
N ALA A 226 1.34 10.92 -13.15
CA ALA A 226 0.58 11.00 -14.40
C ALA A 226 -0.79 11.62 -14.22
N ILE A 227 -1.43 11.27 -13.11
CA ILE A 227 -2.72 11.77 -12.65
C ILE A 227 -2.44 12.60 -11.39
N PRO A 228 -2.39 13.95 -11.49
CA PRO A 228 -2.04 14.81 -10.37
C PRO A 228 -2.92 14.60 -9.13
N LEU A 229 -4.20 14.26 -9.33
CA LEU A 229 -5.16 13.97 -8.27
C LEU A 229 -4.70 12.84 -7.33
N ILE A 230 -4.01 11.81 -7.86
CA ILE A 230 -3.49 10.73 -7.01
C ILE A 230 -2.36 11.27 -6.12
N GLY A 231 -1.48 12.13 -6.66
CA GLY A 231 -0.44 12.79 -5.89
C GLY A 231 -0.99 13.68 -4.77
N THR A 232 -2.02 14.49 -5.06
CA THR A 232 -2.65 15.35 -4.05
C THR A 232 -3.34 14.54 -2.96
N LEU A 233 -4.00 13.45 -3.33
CA LEU A 233 -4.65 12.55 -2.38
C LEU A 233 -3.64 11.89 -1.43
N LEU A 234 -2.52 11.38 -1.95
CA LEU A 234 -1.47 10.77 -1.12
C LEU A 234 -0.82 11.81 -0.20
N GLN A 235 -0.66 13.05 -0.68
CA GLN A 235 -0.16 14.15 0.13
C GLN A 235 -1.12 14.54 1.26
N GLU A 236 -2.42 14.63 0.98
CA GLU A 236 -3.44 14.87 2.01
C GLU A 236 -3.42 13.75 3.05
N THR A 237 -3.34 12.50 2.59
CA THR A 237 -3.21 11.32 3.46
C THR A 237 -1.96 11.42 4.33
N ALA A 238 -0.84 11.90 3.78
CA ALA A 238 0.43 12.04 4.50
C ALA A 238 0.31 13.06 5.64
N GLY A 239 -0.45 14.14 5.43
CA GLY A 239 -0.81 15.09 6.48
C GLY A 239 -1.66 14.46 7.57
N GLN A 240 -2.71 13.70 7.19
CA GLN A 240 -3.64 13.07 8.15
C GLN A 240 -2.96 12.05 9.07
N VAL A 241 -1.96 11.32 8.58
CA VAL A 241 -1.22 10.32 9.38
C VAL A 241 0.10 10.86 9.94
N GLN A 242 0.39 12.15 9.81
CA GLN A 242 1.63 12.76 10.29
C GLN A 242 2.86 11.99 9.77
N SER A 243 2.93 11.78 8.45
CA SER A 243 4.02 11.07 7.79
C SER A 243 5.36 11.76 8.07
N PRO A 244 6.43 11.00 8.41
CA PRO A 244 7.76 11.57 8.64
C PRO A 244 8.50 11.91 7.34
N LEU A 245 7.99 11.47 6.17
CA LEU A 245 8.54 11.89 4.88
C LEU A 245 8.22 13.36 4.61
N PRO A 246 9.17 14.13 4.05
CA PRO A 246 8.90 15.50 3.63
C PRO A 246 7.73 15.50 2.65
N LEU A 247 6.71 16.29 2.97
CA LEU A 247 5.64 16.62 2.05
C LEU A 247 6.28 17.09 0.74
N LEU A 248 6.01 16.40 -0.38
CA LEU A 248 6.42 16.85 -1.72
C LEU A 248 5.93 18.28 -1.89
N LYS A 249 6.83 19.26 -1.84
CA LYS A 249 6.48 20.64 -2.13
C LYS A 249 6.00 20.66 -3.57
N SER A 250 4.76 21.09 -3.79
CA SER A 250 4.29 21.46 -5.11
C SER A 250 5.27 22.50 -5.64
N VAL A 251 6.00 22.15 -6.69
CA VAL A 251 6.74 23.14 -7.47
C VAL A 251 5.66 24.00 -8.14
N GLU A 252 5.43 25.19 -7.59
CA GLU A 252 4.82 26.31 -8.31
C GLU A 252 5.48 26.39 -9.69
N PRO A 253 4.74 26.50 -10.80
CA PRO A 253 5.33 26.62 -12.11
C PRO A 253 6.18 27.89 -12.14
N SER A 254 7.50 27.74 -12.15
CA SER A 254 8.41 28.85 -12.43
C SER A 254 8.02 29.44 -13.77
N GLU A 255 7.65 30.73 -13.80
CA GLU A 255 7.43 31.44 -15.04
C GLU A 255 8.65 31.30 -15.96
N PRO A 256 8.45 31.15 -17.29
CA PRO A 256 9.56 31.07 -18.21
C PRO A 256 10.26 32.43 -18.25
N VAL A 257 11.43 32.51 -17.62
CA VAL A 257 12.36 33.61 -17.83
C VAL A 257 12.75 33.58 -19.31
N SER A 258 12.28 34.60 -20.03
CA SER A 258 12.57 34.86 -21.43
C SER A 258 14.09 35.07 -21.59
N ALA A 259 14.81 34.03 -21.98
CA ALA A 259 16.21 34.12 -22.37
C ALA A 259 16.26 34.56 -23.83
N ALA A 260 16.54 35.85 -24.02
CA ALA A 260 16.83 36.44 -25.31
C ALA A 260 17.94 35.66 -26.04
N ALA A 261 17.64 35.25 -27.27
CA ALA A 261 18.59 34.62 -28.17
C ALA A 261 19.75 35.58 -28.48
N GLN A 262 20.97 35.15 -28.18
CA GLN A 262 22.16 35.64 -28.87
C GLN A 262 22.71 34.49 -29.71
N SER A 263 22.59 34.67 -31.02
CA SER A 263 23.15 33.79 -32.03
C SER A 263 24.67 33.95 -32.08
N SER A 264 25.38 32.84 -31.90
CA SER A 264 26.77 32.71 -32.36
C SER A 264 26.89 31.38 -33.08
N SER A 265 27.08 31.47 -34.40
CA SER A 265 27.21 30.36 -35.31
C SER A 265 28.66 29.89 -35.37
N ALA A 266 28.89 28.61 -35.05
CA ALA A 266 30.08 27.89 -35.48
C ALA A 266 29.67 26.47 -35.94
N PRO A 267 30.11 26.01 -37.12
CA PRO A 267 29.63 24.74 -37.66
C PRO A 267 30.30 23.55 -36.98
N ILE A 268 29.51 22.67 -36.36
CA ILE A 268 29.98 21.36 -35.87
C ILE A 268 29.98 20.38 -37.04
N ARG A 269 31.16 19.82 -37.35
CA ARG A 269 31.37 18.77 -38.33
C ARG A 269 30.67 17.47 -37.88
N PHE A 270 29.76 16.96 -38.70
CA PHE A 270 29.14 15.64 -38.51
C PHE A 270 30.15 14.52 -38.83
N PHE A 271 30.54 13.76 -37.81
CA PHE A 271 31.11 12.43 -38.02
C PHE A 271 29.98 11.41 -38.22
N ARG A 272 29.89 10.83 -39.43
CA ARG A 272 29.04 9.66 -39.72
C ARG A 272 29.65 8.41 -39.09
N LEU A 273 28.91 7.76 -38.19
CA LEU A 273 29.18 6.38 -37.75
C LEU A 273 28.46 5.38 -38.68
N PRO A 274 29.08 4.23 -39.02
CA PRO A 274 28.54 3.30 -40.01
C PRO A 274 27.42 2.42 -39.47
N HIS A 275 26.49 2.09 -40.36
CA HIS A 275 25.33 1.23 -40.13
C HIS A 275 25.70 -0.16 -39.60
N ARG A 276 25.08 -0.58 -38.49
CA ARG A 276 25.08 -1.96 -38.01
C ARG A 276 23.66 -2.56 -38.12
N LYS A 277 23.59 -3.77 -38.67
CA LYS A 277 22.36 -4.51 -39.03
C LYS A 277 21.44 -4.78 -37.82
N ARG A 278 20.13 -4.73 -38.07
CA ARG A 278 19.05 -5.08 -37.11
C ARG A 278 19.17 -6.54 -36.64
N PRO A 279 19.04 -6.85 -35.34
CA PRO A 279 18.70 -8.19 -34.91
C PRO A 279 17.20 -8.46 -35.08
N LEU A 280 16.89 -9.70 -35.45
CA LEU A 280 15.56 -10.25 -35.63
C LEU A 280 14.92 -10.44 -34.24
N PHE A 281 13.76 -9.81 -33.99
CA PHE A 281 13.01 -10.00 -32.75
C PHE A 281 12.32 -11.38 -32.76
N PRO A 282 12.33 -12.15 -31.66
CA PRO A 282 11.44 -13.29 -31.52
C PRO A 282 10.00 -12.82 -31.27
N THR A 283 9.05 -13.59 -31.81
CA THR A 283 7.60 -13.41 -31.76
C THR A 283 7.06 -13.32 -30.32
N PRO A 284 5.97 -12.57 -30.08
CA PRO A 284 5.42 -12.39 -28.73
C PRO A 284 4.75 -13.68 -28.22
N LEU A 285 5.11 -14.05 -26.98
CA LEU A 285 4.42 -15.07 -26.20
C LEU A 285 2.94 -14.70 -26.04
N MET A 286 2.07 -15.67 -26.35
CA MET A 286 0.62 -15.60 -26.11
C MET A 286 0.33 -15.37 -24.61
N ILE A 287 -0.28 -14.23 -24.31
CA ILE A 287 -0.77 -13.87 -22.98
C ILE A 287 -1.94 -14.80 -22.60
N PRO A 288 -1.95 -15.44 -21.40
CA PRO A 288 -3.07 -16.28 -20.97
C PRO A 288 -4.38 -15.47 -20.85
N ARG A 289 -5.37 -15.80 -21.69
CA ARG A 289 -6.69 -15.14 -21.79
C ARG A 289 -7.56 -15.16 -20.52
N HIS A 290 -7.13 -15.87 -19.47
CA HIS A 290 -7.95 -16.12 -18.28
C HIS A 290 -8.16 -14.88 -17.39
N TYR A 291 -7.16 -13.99 -17.32
CA TYR A 291 -7.26 -12.78 -16.48
C TYR A 291 -8.21 -11.73 -17.08
N CYS A 292 -8.11 -11.43 -18.38
CA CYS A 292 -9.01 -10.46 -19.02
C CYS A 292 -10.50 -10.88 -18.99
N HIS A 293 -10.80 -12.18 -19.07
CA HIS A 293 -12.17 -12.67 -19.12
C HIS A 293 -12.92 -12.47 -17.78
N CYS A 294 -12.25 -12.71 -16.65
CA CYS A 294 -12.84 -12.53 -15.32
C CYS A 294 -13.24 -11.07 -15.05
N PHE A 295 -12.46 -10.11 -15.56
CA PHE A 295 -12.74 -8.68 -15.39
C PHE A 295 -13.78 -8.13 -16.38
N ARG A 296 -13.82 -8.64 -17.62
CA ARG A 296 -14.78 -8.16 -18.64
C ARG A 296 -16.22 -8.58 -18.35
N HIS A 297 -16.43 -9.76 -17.76
CA HIS A 297 -17.78 -10.29 -17.52
C HIS A 297 -18.56 -9.56 -16.43
N ARG A 298 -17.89 -8.95 -15.44
CA ARG A 298 -18.56 -8.29 -14.30
C ARG A 298 -19.08 -6.88 -14.59
N ASN A 299 -18.49 -6.18 -15.57
CA ASN A 299 -19.00 -4.86 -15.99
C ASN A 299 -20.34 -4.94 -16.74
N LYS A 300 -20.61 -6.06 -17.44
CA LYS A 300 -21.90 -6.25 -18.12
C LYS A 300 -23.03 -6.64 -17.16
N SER A 301 -22.74 -7.29 -16.03
CA SER A 301 -23.78 -7.69 -15.06
C SER A 301 -24.27 -6.53 -14.19
N LEU A 302 -23.44 -5.51 -13.96
CA LEU A 302 -23.83 -4.32 -13.18
C LEU A 302 -24.71 -3.35 -13.98
N LEU A 303 -24.63 -3.35 -15.30
CA LEU A 303 -25.48 -2.52 -16.17
C LEU A 303 -26.84 -3.14 -16.50
N ARG A 304 -27.10 -4.39 -16.09
CA ARG A 304 -28.35 -5.12 -16.43
C ARG A 304 -29.36 -5.23 -15.29
N ASN A 305 -28.99 -4.83 -14.07
CA ASN A 305 -29.82 -5.06 -12.87
C ASN A 305 -30.52 -3.81 -12.33
N ASN A 306 -30.67 -2.75 -13.13
CA ASN A 306 -31.34 -1.51 -12.70
C ASN A 306 -32.47 -1.07 -13.64
N VAL A 307 -33.30 -2.01 -14.10
CA VAL A 307 -34.60 -1.72 -14.73
C VAL A 307 -35.63 -2.79 -14.33
N ASN A 308 -36.73 -2.32 -13.74
CA ASN A 308 -38.03 -2.93 -13.44
C ASN A 308 -38.30 -3.55 -12.04
N ASP A 309 -38.85 -2.67 -11.18
CA ASP A 309 -40.21 -2.68 -10.58
C ASP A 309 -40.82 -3.95 -9.94
N ASN A 310 -41.04 -3.79 -8.62
CA ASN A 310 -42.27 -3.91 -7.81
C ASN A 310 -43.10 -5.20 -7.66
N ASP A 311 -43.47 -5.40 -6.38
CA ASP A 311 -44.64 -6.02 -5.76
C ASP A 311 -44.93 -7.52 -5.91
N ASN A 312 -44.77 -8.27 -4.80
CA ASN A 312 -45.91 -8.72 -3.98
C ASN A 312 -45.52 -9.61 -2.77
N ASP A 313 -46.13 -9.27 -1.64
CA ASP A 313 -46.69 -10.07 -0.54
C ASP A 313 -46.00 -11.33 0.06
N LEU A 314 -45.71 -11.16 1.36
CA LEU A 314 -46.08 -12.03 2.49
C LEU A 314 -46.56 -13.47 2.22
N LYS A 315 -45.78 -14.46 2.68
CA LYS A 315 -46.34 -15.57 3.50
C LYS A 315 -45.28 -16.35 4.28
N LEU A 316 -45.54 -16.41 5.58
CA LEU A 316 -45.03 -17.33 6.59
C LEU A 316 -45.11 -18.80 6.13
N SER A 317 -44.05 -19.59 6.35
CA SER A 317 -44.20 -21.00 6.75
C SER A 317 -42.93 -21.51 7.45
N LYS A 318 -43.12 -21.97 8.69
CA LYS A 318 -42.19 -22.75 9.50
C LYS A 318 -42.18 -24.22 9.03
N ARG A 319 -41.02 -24.88 9.03
CA ARG A 319 -40.76 -26.30 9.41
C ARG A 319 -39.28 -26.62 9.14
N THR A 320 -38.43 -26.80 10.16
CA THR A 320 -38.14 -28.03 10.94
C THR A 320 -37.32 -29.09 10.17
N ILE A 321 -36.03 -29.18 10.52
CA ILE A 321 -35.16 -30.36 10.75
C ILE A 321 -35.21 -31.54 9.76
N SER A 322 -34.06 -31.88 9.16
CA SER A 322 -33.46 -33.23 9.21
C SER A 322 -32.11 -33.28 8.47
N GLU A 323 -31.08 -33.77 9.17
CA GLU A 323 -29.88 -34.38 8.58
C GLU A 323 -30.24 -35.67 7.83
N PRO A 324 -29.30 -36.20 7.03
CA PRO A 324 -28.86 -37.55 7.38
C PRO A 324 -27.34 -37.76 7.28
N GLU A 325 -26.78 -38.36 8.33
CA GLU A 325 -25.65 -39.28 8.24
C GLU A 325 -26.11 -40.61 7.61
N CYS A 326 -25.29 -41.21 6.74
CA CYS A 326 -25.33 -42.66 6.49
C CYS A 326 -23.94 -43.19 6.06
N LEU A 327 -23.25 -43.74 7.06
CA LEU A 327 -22.47 -44.99 7.10
C LEU A 327 -21.89 -45.62 5.81
N VAL A 328 -20.54 -45.64 5.77
CA VAL A 328 -19.65 -46.81 5.95
C VAL A 328 -19.87 -48.12 5.12
N SER A 329 -18.76 -48.51 4.48
CA SER A 329 -18.25 -49.88 4.18
C SER A 329 -18.60 -50.52 2.84
N LEU A 330 -17.60 -50.78 1.99
CA LEU A 330 -16.77 -52.00 2.06
C LEU A 330 -15.72 -52.05 0.93
N MET A 331 -14.56 -52.63 1.29
CA MET A 331 -13.42 -53.06 0.45
C MET A 331 -13.90 -54.00 -0.68
N ASP A 332 -13.20 -54.25 -1.79
CA ASP A 332 -11.87 -54.89 -1.87
C ASP A 332 -11.50 -55.20 -3.35
N LYS A 333 -10.18 -55.36 -3.58
CA LYS A 333 -9.48 -56.24 -4.56
C LYS A 333 -9.14 -55.84 -6.01
N ARG A 334 -7.80 -55.93 -6.23
CA ARG A 334 -6.99 -56.37 -7.41
C ARG A 334 -6.78 -55.31 -8.50
N SER A 335 -5.57 -54.99 -8.95
CA SER A 335 -4.25 -55.66 -8.93
C SER A 335 -3.11 -54.65 -8.84
#